data_AF-A0A7S4MFG5-F1
#
_entry.id   AF-A0A7S4MFG5-F1
#
_cell.length_a   1.000
_cell.length_b   1.000
_cell.length_c   1.000
_cell.angle_alpha   90.00
_cell.angle_beta   90.00
_cell.angle_gamma   90.00
#
_symmetry.space_group_name_H-M   'P 1'
#
loop_
_entity.id
_entity.type
_entity.pdbx_description
1 polymer ?
#
loop_
_entity_poly.entity_id
_entity_poly.type
_entity_poly.pdbx_seq_one_letter_code
_entity_poly.pdbx_strand_id
1 'polypeptide(L)'
;LFLTMIARGFCLLAILFVVLPVHSYYVWPKPASISQGTGSVGVNAGALQITTTSTSKILGRAIQRYQNKLLFPMGAGELSTNPTIFSQLSISVVLDDDDLQFGVDESYNLTINSSSATSGTIQAKTVYGAMRGLETF
;
A
#
# COMPACT_ATOMS: atom_id res chain seq x y z
N LEU A 1 49.69 18.98 -41.36
CA LEU A 1 48.82 17.83 -41.01
C LEU A 1 47.88 18.23 -39.86
N PHE A 2 47.00 19.19 -40.12
CA PHE A 2 46.13 19.85 -39.13
C PHE A 2 44.65 19.46 -39.31
N LEU A 3 44.38 18.23 -39.74
CA LEU A 3 43.03 17.82 -40.14
C LEU A 3 42.69 16.35 -39.83
N THR A 4 43.12 15.82 -38.67
CA THR A 4 42.67 14.47 -38.23
C THR A 4 42.38 14.34 -36.73
N MET A 5 42.44 15.40 -35.93
CA MET A 5 42.23 15.33 -34.46
C MET A 5 40.81 15.63 -33.96
N ILE A 6 39.79 15.67 -34.82
CA ILE A 6 38.39 15.88 -34.40
C ILE A 6 37.62 14.56 -34.23
N ALA A 7 38.27 13.39 -34.40
CA ALA A 7 37.56 12.10 -34.39
C ALA A 7 37.58 11.36 -33.04
N ARG A 8 38.12 11.93 -31.95
CA ARG A 8 38.31 11.19 -30.67
C ARG A 8 37.92 11.97 -29.42
N GLY A 9 36.97 12.90 -29.51
CA GLY A 9 36.48 13.71 -28.39
C GLY A 9 35.07 13.36 -27.91
N PHE A 10 34.47 12.27 -28.40
CA PHE A 10 33.05 11.98 -28.15
C PHE A 10 32.80 10.56 -27.64
N CYS A 11 33.66 10.08 -26.76
CA CYS A 11 33.49 8.78 -26.13
C CYS A 11 33.93 8.91 -24.68
N LEU A 12 33.00 9.33 -23.82
CA LEU A 12 32.95 9.10 -22.36
C LEU A 12 31.89 10.02 -21.71
N LEU A 13 30.66 10.04 -22.23
CA LEU A 13 29.51 10.21 -21.36
C LEU A 13 28.94 8.81 -21.16
N ALA A 14 29.57 8.05 -20.27
CA ALA A 14 28.99 6.80 -19.78
C ALA A 14 27.70 7.21 -19.08
N ILE A 15 26.58 7.07 -19.78
CA ILE A 15 25.25 7.18 -19.20
C ILE A 15 25.18 6.03 -18.19
N LEU A 16 25.46 6.34 -16.92
CA LEU A 16 25.13 5.48 -15.80
C LEU A 16 23.60 5.48 -15.73
N PHE A 17 22.97 4.65 -16.56
CA PHE A 17 21.59 4.26 -16.36
C PHE A 17 21.58 3.47 -15.06
N VAL A 18 21.42 4.18 -13.95
CA VAL A 18 21.04 3.57 -12.68
C VAL A 18 19.68 2.96 -12.96
N VAL A 19 19.66 1.65 -13.20
CA VAL A 19 18.42 0.88 -13.30
C VAL A 19 17.84 0.85 -11.89
N LEU A 20 17.09 1.89 -11.53
CA LEU A 20 16.31 1.87 -10.31
C LEU A 20 15.29 0.74 -10.45
N PRO A 21 15.19 -0.18 -9.48
CA PRO A 21 14.17 -1.21 -9.52
C PRO A 21 12.80 -0.52 -9.41
N VAL A 22 12.12 -0.39 -10.54
CA VAL A 22 10.74 0.08 -10.60
C VAL A 22 9.88 -1.05 -10.04
N HIS A 23 9.57 -0.97 -8.75
CA HIS A 23 8.59 -1.85 -8.13
C HIS A 23 7.20 -1.38 -8.59
N SER A 24 6.61 -2.11 -9.53
CA SER A 24 5.25 -1.82 -9.99
C SER A 24 4.24 -2.43 -9.03
N TYR A 25 3.36 -1.59 -8.51
CA TYR A 25 2.19 -1.98 -7.74
C TYR A 25 0.97 -1.73 -8.60
N TYR A 26 -0.01 -2.62 -8.51
CA TYR A 26 -1.23 -2.54 -9.32
C TYR A 26 -2.39 -2.16 -8.40
N VAL A 27 -2.59 -0.86 -8.21
CA VAL A 27 -3.71 -0.33 -7.43
C VAL A 27 -4.66 0.38 -8.37
N TRP A 28 -5.92 -0.05 -8.38
CA TRP A 28 -6.98 0.54 -9.20
C TRP A 28 -8.27 0.69 -8.38
N PRO A 29 -8.90 1.89 -8.34
CA PRO A 29 -8.42 3.14 -8.93
C PRO A 29 -7.13 3.63 -8.28
N LYS A 30 -6.30 4.38 -9.02
CA LYS A 30 -5.08 4.96 -8.47
C LYS A 30 -5.46 6.00 -7.39
N PRO A 31 -4.87 5.94 -6.17
CA PRO A 31 -5.09 6.95 -5.15
C PRO A 31 -4.64 8.33 -5.61
N ALA A 32 -5.23 9.39 -5.03
CA ALA A 32 -4.91 10.77 -5.37
C ALA A 32 -3.42 11.11 -5.20
N SER A 33 -2.78 10.54 -4.18
CA SER A 33 -1.35 10.64 -3.93
C SER A 33 -0.82 9.33 -3.38
N ILE A 34 0.39 8.96 -3.77
CA ILE A 34 1.06 7.74 -3.32
C ILE A 34 2.56 7.96 -3.23
N SER A 35 3.14 7.52 -2.12
CA SER A 35 4.58 7.50 -1.86
C SER A 35 4.96 6.10 -1.41
N GLN A 36 6.10 5.59 -1.89
CA GLN A 36 6.45 4.18 -1.72
C GLN A 36 7.85 4.01 -1.15
N GLY A 37 8.02 2.88 -0.45
CA GLY A 37 9.33 2.38 -0.06
C GLY A 37 10.05 1.65 -1.20
N THR A 38 11.26 1.17 -0.92
CA THR A 38 12.14 0.51 -1.90
C THR A 38 12.12 -1.02 -1.82
N GLY A 39 11.25 -1.62 -1.01
CA GLY A 39 11.26 -3.06 -0.75
C GLY A 39 9.87 -3.66 -0.53
N SER A 40 9.83 -4.97 -0.35
CA SER A 40 8.63 -5.77 -0.10
C SER A 40 8.69 -6.43 1.28
N VAL A 41 7.54 -6.57 1.92
CA VAL A 41 7.40 -7.29 3.19
C VAL A 41 6.54 -8.54 3.00
N GLY A 42 6.88 -9.63 3.69
CA GLY A 42 6.04 -10.81 3.71
C GLY A 42 4.80 -10.59 4.59
N VAL A 43 3.67 -11.18 4.23
CA VAL A 43 2.44 -11.13 5.04
C VAL A 43 2.06 -12.55 5.43
N ASN A 44 1.79 -12.79 6.71
CA ASN A 44 1.30 -14.08 7.16
C ASN A 44 -0.23 -14.09 7.10
N ALA A 45 -0.78 -14.84 6.13
CA ALA A 45 -2.22 -14.93 5.90
C ALA A 45 -3.03 -15.40 7.13
N GLY A 46 -2.45 -16.26 7.98
CA GLY A 46 -3.11 -16.76 9.18
C GLY A 46 -2.95 -15.88 10.42
N ALA A 47 -2.00 -14.95 10.40
CA ALA A 47 -1.70 -14.08 11.54
C ALA A 47 -2.04 -12.60 11.30
N LEU A 48 -2.42 -12.22 10.07
CA LEU A 48 -2.84 -10.87 9.75
C LEU A 48 -4.13 -10.51 10.51
N GLN A 49 -4.04 -9.50 11.36
CA GLN A 49 -5.18 -8.95 12.09
C GLN A 49 -5.51 -7.55 11.59
N ILE A 50 -6.76 -7.34 11.20
CA ILE A 50 -7.28 -5.99 10.91
C ILE A 50 -8.21 -5.59 12.05
N THR A 51 -7.88 -4.52 12.75
CA THR A 51 -8.65 -4.01 13.89
C THR A 51 -9.22 -2.64 13.57
N THR A 52 -10.31 -2.27 14.25
CA THR A 52 -10.91 -0.93 14.10
C THR A 52 -11.35 -0.40 15.46
N THR A 53 -11.29 0.92 15.65
CA THR A 53 -11.89 1.59 16.82
C THR A 53 -13.36 1.96 16.59
N SER A 54 -13.85 1.83 15.36
CA SER A 54 -15.22 2.18 14.97
C SER A 54 -16.23 1.15 15.48
N THR A 55 -17.40 1.65 15.89
CA THR A 55 -18.57 0.83 16.27
C THR A 55 -19.48 0.47 15.09
N SER A 56 -19.15 0.95 13.87
CA SER A 56 -19.92 0.71 12.65
C SER A 56 -20.04 -0.77 12.30
N LYS A 57 -21.27 -1.23 12.15
CA LYS A 57 -21.57 -2.62 11.74
C LYS A 57 -21.25 -2.84 10.26
N ILE A 58 -21.33 -1.80 9.44
CA ILE A 58 -21.01 -1.91 8.01
C ILE A 58 -19.50 -2.10 7.85
N LEU A 59 -18.70 -1.26 8.52
CA LEU A 59 -17.24 -1.39 8.47
C LEU A 59 -16.77 -2.71 9.08
N GLY A 60 -17.35 -3.14 10.22
CA GLY A 60 -17.03 -4.44 10.83
C GLY A 60 -17.28 -5.62 9.87
N ARG A 61 -18.41 -5.63 9.16
CA ARG A 61 -18.70 -6.65 8.13
C ARG A 61 -17.74 -6.58 6.95
N ALA A 62 -17.35 -5.38 6.52
CA ALA A 62 -16.36 -5.22 5.47
C ALA A 62 -15.02 -5.83 5.89
N ILE A 63 -14.50 -5.48 7.07
CA ILE A 63 -13.25 -6.03 7.62
C ILE A 63 -13.29 -7.57 7.65
N GLN A 64 -14.38 -8.14 8.18
CA GLN A 64 -14.57 -9.59 8.23
C GLN A 64 -14.54 -10.23 6.83
N ARG A 65 -15.12 -9.57 5.82
CA ARG A 65 -15.11 -10.04 4.43
C ARG A 65 -13.69 -10.05 3.85
N TYR A 66 -12.90 -8.98 4.06
CA TYR A 66 -11.52 -8.92 3.56
C TYR A 66 -10.64 -10.00 4.20
N GLN A 67 -10.64 -10.09 5.53
CA GLN A 67 -9.83 -11.07 6.26
C GLN A 67 -10.16 -12.51 5.86
N ASN A 68 -11.44 -12.84 5.72
CA ASN A 68 -11.84 -14.24 5.53
C ASN A 68 -11.84 -14.73 4.08
N LYS A 69 -11.93 -13.81 3.10
CA LYS A 69 -12.23 -14.20 1.71
C LYS A 69 -11.46 -13.44 0.64
N LEU A 70 -11.13 -12.15 0.84
CA LEU A 70 -10.67 -11.29 -0.26
C LEU A 70 -9.16 -11.06 -0.30
N LEU A 71 -8.47 -11.04 0.85
CA LEU A 71 -7.03 -10.76 0.86
C LEU A 71 -6.20 -11.94 0.36
N PHE A 72 -6.62 -13.17 0.70
CA PHE A 72 -5.91 -14.39 0.33
C PHE A 72 -6.86 -15.40 -0.31
N PRO A 73 -7.48 -15.08 -1.47
CA PRO A 73 -8.45 -15.96 -2.10
C PRO A 73 -7.84 -17.29 -2.57
N MET A 74 -6.51 -17.30 -2.80
CA MET A 74 -5.73 -18.49 -3.15
C MET A 74 -5.10 -19.18 -1.92
N GLY A 75 -5.38 -18.71 -0.70
CA GLY A 75 -4.79 -19.23 0.53
C GLY A 75 -3.39 -18.66 0.85
N ALA A 76 -2.70 -19.30 1.80
CA ALA A 76 -1.33 -18.94 2.16
C ALA A 76 -0.35 -19.29 1.04
N GLY A 77 0.51 -18.34 0.66
CA GLY A 77 1.59 -18.57 -0.29
C GLY A 77 2.83 -19.19 0.35
N GLU A 78 3.93 -19.24 -0.41
CA GLU A 78 5.23 -19.70 0.06
C GLU A 78 5.73 -18.89 1.26
N LEU A 79 6.47 -19.56 2.15
CA LEU A 79 7.07 -18.91 3.31
C LEU A 79 8.05 -17.83 2.86
N SER A 80 7.78 -16.60 3.29
CA SER A 80 8.70 -15.49 3.07
C SER A 80 10.03 -15.74 3.78
N THR A 81 11.14 -15.61 3.06
CA THR A 81 12.49 -15.60 3.65
C THR A 81 12.82 -14.26 4.30
N ASN A 82 11.97 -13.23 4.17
CA ASN A 82 12.14 -11.98 4.87
C ASN A 82 11.87 -12.16 6.38
N PRO A 83 12.78 -11.67 7.26
CA PRO A 83 12.57 -11.73 8.70
C PRO A 83 11.42 -10.84 9.17
N THR A 84 11.07 -9.83 8.37
CA THR A 84 9.98 -8.91 8.65
C THR A 84 8.68 -9.43 8.08
N ILE A 85 7.70 -9.62 8.96
CA ILE A 85 6.36 -10.09 8.61
C ILE A 85 5.35 -9.03 9.02
N PHE A 86 4.54 -8.58 8.07
CA PHE A 86 3.40 -7.72 8.33
C PHE A 86 2.27 -8.55 8.95
N SER A 87 1.76 -8.08 10.08
CA SER A 87 0.76 -8.83 10.86
C SER A 87 -0.42 -7.99 11.34
N GLN A 88 -0.37 -6.65 11.24
CA GLN A 88 -1.41 -5.81 11.80
C GLN A 88 -1.78 -4.61 10.92
N LEU A 89 -3.07 -4.44 10.66
CA LEU A 89 -3.64 -3.22 10.08
C LEU A 89 -4.64 -2.61 11.06
N SER A 90 -4.40 -1.39 11.50
CA SER A 90 -5.31 -0.68 12.41
C SER A 90 -6.11 0.38 11.65
N ILE A 91 -7.43 0.36 11.78
CA ILE A 91 -8.34 1.31 11.13
C ILE A 91 -8.89 2.27 12.19
N SER A 92 -8.74 3.57 11.96
CA SER A 92 -9.31 4.62 12.80
C SER A 92 -10.27 5.48 11.99
N VAL A 93 -11.47 5.65 12.54
CA VAL A 93 -12.55 6.45 11.97
C VAL A 93 -12.93 7.54 12.95
N VAL A 94 -13.08 8.77 12.48
CA VAL A 94 -13.46 9.91 13.33
C VAL A 94 -14.97 9.91 13.60
N LEU A 95 -15.78 9.63 12.58
CA LEU A 95 -17.24 9.62 12.64
C LEU A 95 -17.76 8.23 12.23
N ASP A 96 -18.43 7.57 13.17
CA ASP A 96 -19.08 6.26 12.98
C ASP A 96 -20.43 6.34 12.25
N ASP A 97 -20.73 7.49 11.62
CA ASP A 97 -21.97 7.66 10.86
C ASP A 97 -21.92 6.85 9.56
N ASP A 98 -22.94 6.02 9.40
CA ASP A 98 -23.15 5.07 8.31
C ASP A 98 -24.23 5.57 7.33
N ASP A 99 -24.70 6.81 7.45
CA ASP A 99 -25.68 7.38 6.52
C ASP A 99 -25.04 7.79 5.18
N LEU A 100 -25.59 7.24 4.10
CA LEU A 100 -25.05 7.44 2.76
C LEU A 100 -25.71 8.65 2.10
N GLN A 101 -24.95 9.73 1.98
CA GLN A 101 -25.42 10.96 1.36
C GLN A 101 -24.48 11.41 0.25
N PHE A 102 -25.00 12.21 -0.69
CA PHE A 102 -24.16 12.83 -1.69
C PHE A 102 -23.15 13.78 -1.01
N GLY A 103 -21.87 13.66 -1.38
CA GLY A 103 -20.79 14.46 -0.78
C GLY A 103 -20.26 13.90 0.55
N VAL A 104 -20.59 12.66 0.90
CA VAL A 104 -19.94 11.99 2.03
C VAL A 104 -18.41 11.95 1.83
N ASP A 105 -17.68 12.14 2.93
CA ASP A 105 -16.23 12.19 2.88
C ASP A 105 -15.64 10.78 2.76
N GLU A 106 -15.25 10.41 1.54
CA GLU A 106 -14.62 9.13 1.21
C GLU A 106 -13.08 9.19 1.24
N SER A 107 -12.49 10.27 1.79
CA SER A 107 -11.04 10.41 1.88
C SER A 107 -10.44 9.49 2.94
N TYR A 108 -9.22 9.02 2.68
CA TYR A 108 -8.46 8.18 3.59
C TYR A 108 -6.96 8.46 3.47
N ASN A 109 -6.24 8.10 4.52
CA ASN A 109 -4.79 8.00 4.50
C ASN A 109 -4.38 6.59 4.92
N LEU A 110 -3.67 5.88 4.03
CA LEU A 110 -3.09 4.56 4.28
C LEU A 110 -1.59 4.72 4.47
N THR A 111 -1.08 4.28 5.61
CA THR A 111 0.36 4.31 5.93
C THR A 111 0.82 2.93 6.34
N ILE A 112 1.86 2.42 5.68
CA ILE A 112 2.60 1.23 6.11
C ILE A 112 3.84 1.72 6.87
N ASN A 113 4.04 1.28 8.11
CA ASN A 113 5.12 1.79 8.95
C ASN A 113 6.48 1.47 8.34
N SER A 114 7.24 2.48 7.93
CA SER A 114 8.52 2.29 7.22
C SER A 114 9.65 1.77 8.10
N SER A 115 9.55 1.89 9.43
CA SER A 115 10.65 1.53 10.34
C SER A 115 10.67 0.03 10.64
N SER A 116 9.50 -0.59 10.76
CA SER A 116 9.38 -2.02 11.05
C SER A 116 8.66 -2.80 9.95
N ALA A 117 7.85 -2.15 9.10
CA ALA A 117 6.94 -2.77 8.13
C ALA A 117 6.09 -3.92 8.69
N THR A 118 5.93 -4.01 10.02
CA THR A 118 5.15 -5.05 10.69
C THR A 118 3.68 -4.66 10.85
N SER A 119 3.38 -3.37 10.73
CA SER A 119 2.04 -2.84 10.88
C SER A 119 1.74 -1.65 9.97
N GLY A 120 0.45 -1.39 9.78
CA GLY A 120 -0.06 -0.26 9.00
C GLY A 120 -1.29 0.35 9.63
N THR A 121 -1.65 1.54 9.17
CA THR A 121 -2.80 2.30 9.66
C THR A 121 -3.61 2.87 8.50
N ILE A 122 -4.93 2.74 8.58
CA ILE A 122 -5.89 3.50 7.78
C ILE A 122 -6.55 4.53 8.68
N GLN A 123 -6.49 5.80 8.29
CA GLN A 123 -7.19 6.89 8.96
C GLN A 123 -8.20 7.49 7.99
N ALA A 124 -9.44 7.63 8.42
CA ALA A 124 -10.50 8.21 7.62
C ALA A 124 -11.46 9.05 8.49
N LYS A 125 -12.12 10.03 7.88
CA LYS A 125 -13.13 10.83 8.57
C LYS A 125 -14.42 10.04 8.79
N THR A 126 -14.85 9.28 7.79
CA THR A 126 -16.06 8.45 7.82
C THR A 126 -15.73 6.99 7.56
N VAL A 127 -16.70 6.12 7.82
CA VAL A 127 -16.63 4.69 7.52
C VAL A 127 -16.41 4.40 6.03
N TYR A 128 -16.88 5.27 5.15
CA TYR A 128 -16.75 5.10 3.70
C TYR A 128 -15.31 5.30 3.25
N GLY A 129 -14.64 6.34 3.76
CA GLY A 129 -13.20 6.52 3.54
C GLY A 129 -12.41 5.33 4.07
N ALA A 130 -12.76 4.81 5.24
CA ALA A 130 -12.11 3.62 5.80
C ALA A 130 -12.27 2.39 4.89
N MET A 131 -13.45 2.17 4.31
CA MET A 131 -13.67 1.10 3.33
C MET A 131 -12.89 1.31 2.03
N ARG A 132 -12.71 2.54 1.54
CA ARG A 132 -11.83 2.83 0.38
C ARG A 132 -10.36 2.54 0.69
N GLY A 133 -9.92 2.90 1.89
CA GLY A 133 -8.59 2.56 2.38
C GLY A 133 -8.38 1.04 2.47
N LEU A 134 -9.40 0.30 2.93
CA LEU A 134 -9.36 -1.16 3.06
C LEU A 134 -9.30 -1.87 1.70
N GLU A 135 -9.97 -1.35 0.68
CA GLU A 135 -9.85 -1.87 -0.70
C GLU A 135 -8.48 -1.56 -1.32
N THR A 136 -7.85 -0.44 -0.93
CA THR A 136 -6.53 -0.05 -1.42
C THR A 136 -5.41 -0.90 -0.80
N PHE A 137 -5.60 -1.33 0.44
CA PHE A 137 -4.67 -2.18 1.19
C PHE A 137 -4.67 -3.62 0.66
#